data_AF-A0A950E8E5-F1
#
_entry.id   AF-A0A950E8E5-F1
#
_cell.length_a   1.000
_cell.length_b   1.000
_cell.length_c   1.000
_cell.angle_alpha   90.00
_cell.angle_beta   90.00
_cell.angle_gamma   90.00
#
_symmetry.space_group_name_H-M   'P 1'
#
loop_
_entity.id
_entity.type
_entity.pdbx_description
1 polymer ?
#
loop_
_entity_poly.entity_id
_entity_poly.type
_entity_poly.pdbx_seq_one_letter_code
_entity_poly.pdbx_strand_id
1 'polypeptide(L)'
;MKASTSPFPCSVPFANDTGLIPEATAHYQKRLSDLQGLFLDAEALERRIREESNPVCYQNYAVSHSQAEGDIFFDTTVIYPGKVGSEYHLTRGHYHRKRQHAETYQALSGHGLSCSNARTERPARRNSRRE
;
A
#
# COMPACT_ATOMS: atom_id res chain seq x y z
N MET A 1 -26.37 -24.00 10.09
CA MET A 1 -26.20 -22.70 9.42
C MET A 1 -26.16 -22.96 7.92
N LYS A 2 -27.13 -22.45 7.15
CA LYS A 2 -27.15 -22.63 5.70
C LYS A 2 -26.11 -21.69 5.10
N ALA A 3 -25.11 -22.24 4.40
CA ALA A 3 -24.24 -21.43 3.56
C ALA A 3 -25.11 -20.76 2.49
N SER A 4 -24.97 -19.45 2.33
CA SER A 4 -25.62 -18.70 1.25
C SER A 4 -25.02 -19.18 -0.08
N THR A 5 -25.85 -19.78 -0.94
CA THR A 5 -25.44 -20.43 -2.20
C THR A 5 -25.65 -19.55 -3.44
N SER A 6 -25.53 -18.22 -3.32
CA SER A 6 -25.61 -17.33 -4.48
C SER A 6 -24.24 -16.67 -4.70
N PRO A 7 -23.55 -16.93 -5.83
CA PRO A 7 -22.46 -16.07 -6.26
C PRO A 7 -23.11 -14.78 -6.76
N PHE A 8 -23.55 -13.92 -5.83
CA PHE A 8 -23.86 -12.56 -6.21
C PHE A 8 -22.57 -11.96 -6.77
N PRO A 9 -22.60 -11.29 -7.94
CA PRO A 9 -21.44 -10.53 -8.38
C PRO A 9 -21.09 -9.56 -7.27
N CYS A 10 -19.92 -9.75 -6.65
CA CYS A 10 -19.37 -8.78 -5.73
C CYS A 10 -18.86 -7.62 -6.58
N SER A 11 -19.71 -6.61 -6.76
CA SER A 11 -19.30 -5.33 -7.34
C SER A 11 -18.86 -4.42 -6.21
N VAL A 12 -17.64 -3.90 -6.29
CA VAL A 12 -17.18 -2.83 -5.39
C VAL A 12 -17.25 -1.52 -6.17
N PRO A 13 -18.25 -0.66 -5.93
CA PRO A 13 -18.30 0.64 -6.57
C PRO A 13 -17.19 1.53 -6.03
N PHE A 14 -16.52 2.26 -6.92
CA PHE A 14 -15.53 3.26 -6.54
C PHE A 14 -15.59 4.46 -7.49
N ALA A 15 -15.20 5.62 -6.97
CA ALA A 15 -15.12 6.85 -7.75
C ALA A 15 -13.72 6.97 -8.37
N ASN A 16 -13.64 7.03 -9.71
CA ASN A 16 -12.37 7.06 -10.45
C ASN A 16 -11.49 8.29 -10.14
N ASP A 17 -12.11 9.42 -9.79
CA ASP A 17 -11.45 10.70 -9.57
C ASP A 17 -10.82 10.82 -8.17
N THR A 18 -11.51 10.27 -7.17
CA THR A 18 -11.17 10.40 -5.75
C THR A 18 -10.68 9.09 -5.15
N GLY A 19 -10.77 7.98 -5.89
CA GLY A 19 -10.54 6.64 -5.38
C GLY A 19 -11.53 6.20 -4.31
N LEU A 20 -12.56 7.00 -3.96
CA LEU A 20 -13.45 6.70 -2.85
C LEU A 20 -14.22 5.40 -3.13
N ILE A 21 -14.17 4.47 -2.18
CA ILE A 21 -15.11 3.35 -2.09
C ILE A 21 -16.17 3.74 -1.05
N PRO A 22 -17.43 3.99 -1.44
CA PRO A 22 -18.47 4.41 -0.49
C PRO A 22 -18.70 3.41 0.66
N GLU A 23 -18.50 2.13 0.37
CA GLU A 23 -18.69 1.01 1.29
C GLU A 23 -17.36 0.50 1.87
N ALA A 24 -16.32 1.36 1.90
CA ALA A 24 -15.03 0.98 2.45
C ALA A 24 -15.17 0.54 3.92
N THR A 25 -14.67 -0.66 4.22
CA THR A 25 -14.59 -1.17 5.60
C THR A 25 -13.45 -0.55 6.38
N ALA A 26 -12.46 0.03 5.69
CA ALA A 26 -11.37 0.76 6.30
C ALA A 26 -10.88 1.90 5.40
N HIS A 27 -10.40 2.97 6.04
CA HIS A 27 -9.77 4.11 5.38
C HIS A 27 -8.50 4.46 6.15
N TYR A 28 -7.35 4.44 5.49
CA TYR A 28 -6.09 4.86 6.11
C TYR A 28 -5.47 6.01 5.33
N GLN A 29 -4.86 6.91 6.08
CA GLN A 29 -4.19 8.08 5.55
C GLN A 29 -2.77 8.11 6.10
N LYS A 30 -1.81 8.43 5.23
CA LYS A 30 -0.41 8.61 5.60
C LYS A 30 0.04 10.00 5.24
N ARG A 31 0.43 10.75 6.26
CA ARG A 31 1.06 12.07 6.13
C ARG A 31 2.56 11.92 6.03
N LEU A 32 3.25 12.98 5.61
CA LEU A 32 4.71 12.97 5.49
C LEU A 32 5.41 12.57 6.79
N SER A 33 4.90 12.99 7.95
CA SER A 33 5.43 12.56 9.25
C SER A 33 5.41 11.05 9.47
N ASP A 34 4.44 10.33 8.88
CA ASP A 34 4.33 8.87 9.03
C ASP A 34 5.37 8.09 8.20
N LEU A 35 6.08 8.81 7.32
CA LEU A 35 7.04 8.29 6.33
C LEU A 35 8.49 8.71 6.66
N GLN A 36 8.75 9.17 7.89
CA GLN A 36 10.11 9.42 8.37
C GLN A 36 11.00 8.19 8.19
N GLY A 37 12.21 8.42 7.66
CA GLY A 37 13.19 7.37 7.36
C GLY A 37 12.99 6.64 6.04
N LEU A 38 12.00 7.02 5.21
CA LEU A 38 11.81 6.46 3.87
C LEU A 38 12.43 7.30 2.75
N PHE A 39 12.48 8.61 2.93
CA PHE A 39 13.10 9.54 1.98
C PHE A 39 14.58 9.71 2.31
N LEU A 40 15.41 9.82 1.28
CA LEU A 40 16.85 10.06 1.38
C LEU A 40 17.15 11.45 1.96
N ASP A 41 16.36 12.45 1.57
CA ASP A 41 16.51 13.84 2.03
C ASP A 41 15.62 14.12 3.25
N ALA A 42 16.14 13.78 4.44
CA ALA A 42 15.43 13.98 5.70
C ALA A 42 15.17 15.48 6.02
N GLU A 43 16.06 16.37 5.61
CA GLU A 43 15.90 17.81 5.85
C GLU A 43 14.76 18.39 4.99
N ALA A 44 14.68 18.00 3.72
CA ALA A 44 13.55 18.37 2.87
C ALA A 44 12.23 17.82 3.39
N LEU A 45 12.23 16.61 3.97
CA LEU A 45 11.03 16.02 4.59
C LEU A 45 10.55 16.89 5.77
N GLU A 46 11.43 17.16 6.72
CA GLU A 46 11.11 17.95 7.92
C GLU A 46 10.71 19.39 7.57
N ARG A 47 11.34 19.97 6.54
CA ARG A 47 10.95 21.28 6.02
C ARG A 47 9.52 21.25 5.49
N ARG A 48 9.16 20.28 4.64
CA ARG A 48 7.78 20.16 4.12
C ARG A 48 6.76 19.89 5.23
N ILE A 49 7.10 19.06 6.20
CA ILE A 49 6.22 18.79 7.36
C ILE A 49 5.88 20.09 8.09
N ARG A 50 6.86 20.97 8.31
CA ARG A 50 6.66 22.25 9.01
C ARG A 50 5.98 23.30 8.13
N GLU A 51 6.45 23.50 6.91
CA GLU A 51 6.00 24.58 6.01
C GLU A 51 4.60 24.32 5.45
N GLU A 52 4.25 23.06 5.20
CA GLU A 52 3.00 22.69 4.52
C GLU A 52 1.98 22.02 5.46
N SER A 53 2.13 22.21 6.77
CA SER A 53 1.21 21.66 7.78
C SER A 53 1.03 20.14 7.68
N ASN A 54 2.15 19.42 7.49
CA ASN A 54 2.23 17.97 7.41
C ASN A 54 1.24 17.36 6.38
N PRO A 55 1.48 17.56 5.07
CA PRO A 55 0.54 17.19 4.03
C PRO A 55 0.34 15.68 3.94
N VAL A 56 -0.80 15.29 3.36
CA VAL A 56 -1.10 13.89 3.06
C VAL A 56 -0.24 13.44 1.88
N CYS A 57 0.44 12.30 2.04
CA CYS A 57 1.22 11.69 0.98
C CYS A 57 0.37 10.72 0.16
N TYR A 58 -0.37 9.85 0.85
CA TYR A 58 -1.32 8.94 0.23
C TYR A 58 -2.41 8.52 1.21
N GLN A 59 -3.49 7.98 0.65
CA GLN A 59 -4.57 7.36 1.41
C GLN A 59 -5.10 6.13 0.66
N ASN A 60 -5.73 5.22 1.39
CA ASN A 60 -6.34 4.02 0.83
C ASN A 60 -7.71 3.75 1.42
N TYR A 61 -8.63 3.30 0.58
CA TYR A 61 -9.95 2.78 0.96
C TYR A 61 -9.97 1.28 0.70
N ALA A 62 -10.22 0.48 1.73
CA ALA A 62 -10.16 -0.97 1.63
C ALA A 62 -11.51 -1.61 1.96
N VAL A 63 -11.84 -2.64 1.18
CA VAL A 63 -12.97 -3.54 1.42
C VAL A 63 -12.41 -4.92 1.75
N SER A 64 -12.65 -5.35 2.99
CA SER A 64 -12.30 -6.69 3.45
C SER A 64 -13.53 -7.35 4.06
N HIS A 65 -13.87 -8.54 3.57
CA HIS A 65 -14.99 -9.33 4.09
C HIS A 65 -14.52 -10.29 5.19
N SER A 66 -13.49 -11.09 4.91
CA SER A 66 -12.85 -11.97 5.90
C SER A 66 -11.36 -12.15 5.60
N GLN A 67 -10.62 -12.75 6.53
CA GLN A 67 -9.22 -13.16 6.33
C GLN A 67 -9.09 -14.66 6.06
N ALA A 68 -10.17 -15.31 5.64
CA ALA A 68 -10.16 -16.71 5.24
C ALA A 68 -9.28 -16.92 4.00
N GLU A 69 -8.76 -18.15 3.86
CA GLU A 69 -7.98 -18.52 2.69
C GLU A 69 -8.87 -18.59 1.45
N GLY A 70 -8.44 -17.94 0.36
CA GLY A 70 -9.22 -17.85 -0.88
C GLY A 70 -10.02 -16.54 -1.02
N ASP A 71 -10.20 -15.77 0.05
CA ASP A 71 -10.83 -14.46 -0.04
C ASP A 71 -9.93 -13.45 -0.76
N ILE A 72 -10.56 -12.59 -1.56
CA ILE A 72 -9.88 -11.52 -2.30
C ILE A 72 -10.11 -10.20 -1.58
N PHE A 73 -9.02 -9.46 -1.38
CA PHE A 73 -9.04 -8.11 -0.84
C PHE A 73 -9.01 -7.11 -1.98
N PHE A 74 -9.79 -6.05 -1.84
CA PHE A 74 -9.81 -4.95 -2.80
C PHE A 74 -9.58 -3.64 -2.06
N ASP A 75 -8.69 -2.82 -2.59
CA ASP A 75 -8.52 -1.45 -2.15
C ASP A 75 -8.27 -0.51 -3.33
N THR A 76 -8.49 0.77 -3.07
CA THR A 76 -8.05 1.86 -3.93
C THR A 76 -7.02 2.67 -3.15
N THR A 77 -5.95 3.07 -3.83
CA THR A 77 -4.93 3.95 -3.25
C THR A 77 -4.84 5.23 -4.06
N VAL A 78 -4.91 6.37 -3.37
CA VAL A 78 -4.67 7.69 -3.94
C VAL A 78 -3.33 8.19 -3.42
N ILE A 79 -2.36 8.34 -4.32
CA ILE A 79 -1.07 8.96 -4.02
C ILE A 79 -1.15 10.41 -4.50
N TYR A 80 -0.97 11.35 -3.58
CA TYR A 80 -1.02 12.77 -3.91
C TYR A 80 0.27 13.18 -4.64
N PRO A 81 0.19 14.08 -5.64
CA PRO A 81 1.38 14.56 -6.32
C PRO A 81 2.24 15.38 -5.38
N GLY A 82 3.53 15.06 -5.32
CA GLY A 82 4.48 15.79 -4.49
C GLY A 82 5.88 15.19 -4.54
N LYS A 83 6.85 15.95 -4.04
CA LYS A 83 8.24 15.50 -3.89
C LYS A 83 8.83 15.85 -2.53
N VAL A 84 9.73 15.03 -2.05
CA VAL A 84 10.61 15.33 -0.92
C VAL A 84 12.03 15.36 -1.48
N GLY A 85 12.62 16.55 -1.55
CA GLY A 85 13.86 16.75 -2.30
C GLY A 85 13.66 16.37 -3.78
N SER A 86 14.37 15.35 -4.23
CA SER A 86 14.28 14.82 -5.60
C SER A 86 13.32 13.61 -5.75
N GLU A 87 12.84 13.04 -4.64
CA GLU A 87 12.04 11.82 -4.62
C GLU A 87 10.55 12.12 -4.67
N TYR A 88 9.81 11.38 -5.49
CA TYR A 88 8.35 11.50 -5.55
C TYR A 88 7.70 10.93 -4.29
N HIS A 89 6.50 11.42 -3.97
CA HIS A 89 5.62 10.78 -3.00
C HIS A 89 5.45 9.29 -3.31
N LEU A 90 5.47 8.47 -2.25
CA LEU A 90 5.53 7.03 -2.34
C LEU A 90 4.71 6.39 -1.22
N THR A 91 4.32 5.13 -1.44
CA THR A 91 3.76 4.30 -0.37
C THR A 91 4.89 3.72 0.48
N ARG A 92 4.60 3.31 1.71
CA ARG A 92 5.63 2.73 2.60
C ARG A 92 6.29 1.46 2.01
N GLY A 93 5.56 0.76 1.15
CA GLY A 93 5.91 -0.58 0.69
C GLY A 93 5.81 -1.62 1.79
N HIS A 94 5.59 -2.87 1.42
CA HIS A 94 5.60 -3.98 2.36
C HIS A 94 5.83 -5.31 1.63
N TYR A 95 6.13 -6.36 2.40
CA TYR A 95 6.09 -7.73 1.90
C TYR A 95 4.82 -8.39 2.40
N HIS A 96 4.18 -9.19 1.55
CA HIS A 96 3.11 -10.07 1.98
C HIS A 96 3.59 -11.05 3.05
N ARG A 97 2.77 -11.23 4.10
CA ARG A 97 3.05 -12.20 5.17
C ARG A 97 3.15 -13.63 4.63
N LYS A 98 2.25 -14.00 3.72
CA LYS A 98 2.30 -15.26 2.95
C LYS A 98 2.87 -14.97 1.56
N ARG A 99 4.07 -15.50 1.26
CA ARG A 99 4.79 -15.22 -0.02
C ARG A 99 4.00 -15.61 -1.28
N GLN A 100 3.08 -16.56 -1.16
CA GLN A 100 2.29 -17.08 -2.27
C GLN A 100 1.06 -16.23 -2.59
N HIS A 101 0.73 -15.24 -1.75
CA HIS A 101 -0.34 -14.30 -2.07
C HIS A 101 0.20 -13.36 -3.15
N ALA A 102 -0.42 -13.39 -4.32
CA ALA A 102 -0.16 -12.42 -5.36
C ALA A 102 -0.97 -11.15 -5.11
N GLU A 103 -0.54 -10.07 -5.75
CA GLU A 103 -1.27 -8.81 -5.80
C GLU A 103 -1.32 -8.36 -7.26
N THR A 104 -2.38 -7.67 -7.67
CA THR A 104 -2.49 -7.08 -9.00
C THR A 104 -2.98 -5.66 -8.86
N TYR A 105 -2.34 -4.75 -9.58
CA TYR A 105 -2.66 -3.33 -9.57
C TYR A 105 -3.20 -2.92 -10.93
N GLN A 106 -4.27 -2.12 -10.93
CA GLN A 106 -4.77 -1.43 -12.11
C GLN A 106 -4.65 0.08 -11.91
N ALA A 107 -3.90 0.75 -12.78
CA ALA A 107 -3.84 2.21 -12.78
C ALA A 107 -5.17 2.77 -13.32
N LEU A 108 -5.86 3.56 -12.50
CA LEU A 108 -7.16 4.16 -12.85
C LEU A 108 -7.01 5.58 -13.40
N SER A 109 -6.10 6.37 -12.84
CA SER A 109 -5.85 7.77 -13.22
C SER A 109 -4.44 8.21 -12.83
N GLY A 110 -3.92 9.22 -13.53
CA GLY A 110 -2.60 9.78 -13.29
C GLY A 110 -1.43 8.99 -13.90
N HIS A 111 -0.22 9.33 -13.48
CA HIS A 111 1.02 8.70 -13.93
C HIS A 111 1.89 8.37 -12.73
N GLY A 112 2.46 7.17 -12.72
CA GLY A 112 3.30 6.70 -11.63
C GLY A 112 4.06 5.45 -12.02
N LEU A 113 4.80 4.90 -11.05
CA LEU A 113 5.59 3.68 -11.21
C LEU A 113 5.32 2.76 -10.03
N SER A 114 5.22 1.46 -10.31
CA SER A 114 5.26 0.42 -9.29
C SER A 114 6.69 -0.11 -9.20
N CYS A 115 7.31 0.03 -8.02
CA CYS A 115 8.64 -0.47 -7.73
C CYS A 115 8.51 -1.72 -6.85
N SER A 116 9.11 -2.82 -7.27
CA SER A 116 9.16 -4.05 -6.49
C SER A 116 10.61 -4.49 -6.28
N ASN A 117 10.90 -5.01 -5.08
CA ASN A 117 12.19 -5.59 -4.77
C ASN A 117 12.06 -7.09 -4.59
N ALA A 118 12.91 -7.84 -5.28
CA ALA A 118 13.07 -9.25 -5.02
C ALA A 118 13.70 -9.43 -3.62
N ARG A 119 13.09 -10.26 -2.79
CA ARG A 119 13.68 -10.61 -1.50
C ARG A 119 14.86 -11.54 -1.76
N THR A 120 16.08 -11.01 -1.75
CA THR A 120 17.30 -11.83 -1.83
C THR A 120 17.45 -12.59 -0.51
N GLU A 121 17.40 -13.92 -0.56
CA GLU A 121 17.73 -14.73 0.60
C GLU A 121 19.19 -14.47 0.96
N ARG A 122 19.48 -14.08 2.21
CA ARG A 122 20.85 -14.26 2.71
C ARG A 122 21.09 -15.77 2.67
N PRO A 123 22.15 -16.27 2.01
CA PRO A 123 22.44 -17.69 2.04
C PRO A 123 22.50 -18.12 3.51
N ALA A 124 21.77 -19.19 3.84
CA ALA A 124 21.81 -19.77 5.17
C ALA A 124 23.28 -19.88 5.58
N ARG A 125 23.68 -19.28 6.70
CA ARG A 125 25.01 -19.51 7.26
C ARG A 125 25.10 -21.01 7.46
N ARG A 126 25.83 -21.68 6.57
CA ARG A 126 26.14 -23.10 6.70
C ARG A 126 26.91 -23.19 8.01
N ASN A 127 26.25 -23.66 9.06
CA ASN A 127 26.92 -23.95 10.32
C ASN A 127 27.95 -25.04 10.01
N SER A 128 29.18 -24.64 9.75
CA SER A 128 30.33 -25.52 9.77
C SER A 128 30.63 -25.86 11.23
N ARG A 129 29.78 -26.67 11.85
CA ARG A 129 30.24 -27.55 12.91
C ARG A 129 30.72 -28.81 12.22
N ARG A 130 31.99 -28.76 11.81
CA ARG A 130 32.85 -29.93 11.80
C ARG A 130 33.48 -30.02 13.19
N GLU A 131 33.60 -31.27 13.63
CA GLU A 131 34.23 -31.78 14.86
C GLU A 131 33.35 -31.75 16.12
#